data_AF-A0AAW0FX88-F1
#
_entry.id   AF-A0AAW0FX88-F1
#
_cell.length_a   1.000
_cell.length_b   1.000
_cell.length_c   1.000
_cell.angle_alpha   90.00
_cell.angle_beta   90.00
_cell.angle_gamma   90.00
#
_symmetry.space_group_name_H-M   'P 1'
#
loop_
_entity.id
_entity.type
_entity.pdbx_description
1 polymer ?
#
loop_
_entity_poly.entity_id
_entity_poly.type
_entity_poly.pdbx_seq_one_letter_code
_entity_poly.pdbx_strand_id
1 'polypeptide(L)'
;MAGYEGDANLVASSIQYVLFAVGTAFILPFIDRFGRRPLLMFGAAAMMGLQFAVGGILAVYSKPIEGLEGDETVTIKIPPENKSAAKGLIACCYLFVVSFSFSWGTVIWGYCSEVNGSNEARAKMVSVSTASNWLFNFALALFVPPSFSNISWKTYFIFGAFCGAMGIHVYLAFPETKGKRLEELGQIWDEKVPAWKSASYVPYVPTVGSDAESEPEKEKAEVDHVENNNEY
;
A
#
# COMPACT_ATOMS: atom_id res chain seq x y z
N MET A 1 -0.35 6.56 34.85
CA MET A 1 0.91 5.88 35.24
C MET A 1 0.76 5.38 36.67
N ALA A 2 1.04 4.10 36.91
CA ALA A 2 0.97 3.33 38.17
C ALA A 2 -0.45 3.01 38.72
N GLY A 3 -0.96 1.82 38.37
CA GLY A 3 -2.23 1.26 38.86
C GLY A 3 -3.22 1.06 37.70
N TYR A 4 -3.06 -0.04 36.96
CA TYR A 4 -3.79 -0.25 35.71
C TYR A 4 -5.23 -0.73 35.93
N GLU A 5 -6.20 -0.05 35.32
CA GLU A 5 -7.42 -0.66 34.78
C GLU A 5 -7.70 -0.10 33.38
N GLY A 6 -7.14 -0.80 32.37
CA GLY A 6 -7.56 -0.73 30.98
C GLY A 6 -7.10 0.48 30.17
N ASP A 7 -5.83 0.52 29.79
CA ASP A 7 -5.38 1.34 28.65
C ASP A 7 -5.84 0.67 27.35
N ALA A 8 -7.15 0.58 27.15
CA ALA A 8 -7.78 -0.12 26.04
C ALA A 8 -7.31 0.43 24.70
N ASN A 9 -6.98 1.73 24.66
CA ASN A 9 -6.34 2.38 23.53
C ASN A 9 -4.93 1.83 23.30
N LEU A 10 -4.07 1.78 24.34
CA LEU A 10 -2.73 1.20 24.21
C LEU A 10 -2.76 -0.27 23.82
N VAL A 11 -3.65 -1.09 24.39
CA VAL A 11 -3.79 -2.50 24.03
C VAL A 11 -4.24 -2.63 22.58
N ALA A 12 -5.25 -1.86 22.16
CA ALA A 12 -5.74 -1.88 20.79
C ALA A 12 -4.66 -1.46 19.78
N SER A 13 -3.90 -0.40 20.09
CA SER A 13 -2.76 0.06 19.29
C SER A 13 -1.62 -0.97 19.27
N SER A 14 -1.33 -1.62 20.40
CA SER A 14 -0.28 -2.65 20.47
C SER A 14 -0.62 -3.85 19.59
N ILE A 15 -1.86 -4.33 19.64
CA ILE A 15 -2.34 -5.41 18.75
C ILE A 15 -2.17 -5.00 17.29
N GLN A 16 -2.53 -3.76 16.94
CA GLN A 16 -2.37 -3.24 15.60
C GLN A 16 -0.90 -3.28 15.12
N TYR A 17 0.05 -2.88 15.96
CA TYR A 17 1.48 -2.96 15.61
C TYR A 17 1.98 -4.40 15.47
N VAL A 18 1.52 -5.32 16.32
CA VAL A 18 1.87 -6.75 16.20
C VAL A 18 1.32 -7.32 14.90
N LEU A 19 0.06 -7.03 14.55
CA LEU A 19 -0.53 -7.47 13.29
C LEU A 19 0.23 -6.92 12.09
N PHE A 20 0.64 -5.65 12.13
CA PHE A 20 1.45 -5.04 11.09
C PHE A 20 2.81 -5.74 10.92
N ALA A 21 3.51 -6.01 12.03
CA ALA A 21 4.81 -6.66 12.02
C ALA A 21 4.73 -8.11 11.50
N VAL A 22 3.75 -8.87 11.98
CA VAL A 22 3.52 -10.27 11.56
C VAL A 22 3.10 -10.34 10.09
N GLY A 23 2.16 -9.48 9.66
CA GLY A 23 1.72 -9.43 8.28
C GLY A 23 2.87 -9.06 7.33
N THR A 24 3.69 -8.09 7.71
CA THR A 24 4.91 -7.73 6.98
C THR A 24 5.88 -8.91 6.90
N ALA A 25 6.21 -9.55 8.02
CA ALA A 25 7.13 -10.69 8.02
C ALA A 25 6.62 -11.86 7.16
N PHE A 26 5.31 -12.09 7.13
CA PHE A 26 4.71 -13.14 6.34
C PHE A 26 4.78 -12.86 4.83
N ILE A 27 4.63 -11.61 4.38
CA ILE A 27 4.57 -11.33 2.93
C ILE A 27 5.94 -11.26 2.26
N LEU A 28 6.98 -10.89 3.00
CA LEU A 28 8.32 -10.68 2.45
C LEU A 28 8.84 -11.88 1.64
N PRO A 29 8.67 -13.15 2.06
CA PRO A 29 9.11 -14.29 1.26
C PRO A 29 8.29 -14.52 -0.03
N PHE A 30 7.06 -14.00 -0.11
CA PHE A 30 6.14 -14.24 -1.21
C PHE A 30 5.98 -13.06 -2.16
N ILE A 31 6.49 -11.88 -1.80
CA ILE A 31 6.35 -10.64 -2.58
C ILE A 31 6.86 -10.83 -4.02
N ASP A 32 7.96 -11.55 -4.19
CA ASP A 32 8.55 -11.84 -5.49
C ASP A 32 7.76 -12.85 -6.32
N ARG A 33 6.94 -13.69 -5.67
CA ARG A 33 6.08 -14.66 -6.36
C ARG A 33 4.80 -14.01 -6.90
N PHE A 34 4.18 -13.09 -6.17
CA PHE A 34 2.92 -12.47 -6.59
C PHE A 34 3.11 -11.31 -7.57
N GLY A 35 4.23 -10.59 -7.49
CA GLY A 35 4.44 -9.38 -8.28
C GLY A 35 3.86 -8.14 -7.59
N ARG A 36 4.34 -6.96 -8.01
CA ARG A 36 4.10 -5.72 -7.26
C ARG A 36 2.71 -5.17 -7.55
N ARG A 37 2.29 -5.19 -8.81
CA ARG A 37 1.04 -4.56 -9.25
C ARG A 37 -0.21 -5.26 -8.70
N PRO A 38 -0.35 -6.61 -8.76
CA PRO A 38 -1.50 -7.30 -8.18
C PRO A 38 -1.64 -7.07 -6.67
N LEU A 39 -0.51 -7.07 -5.93
CA LEU A 39 -0.52 -6.84 -4.48
C LEU A 39 -1.01 -5.42 -4.14
N LEU A 40 -0.52 -4.41 -4.86
CA LEU A 40 -0.93 -3.01 -4.65
C LEU A 40 -2.42 -2.81 -5.02
N MET A 41 -2.89 -3.41 -6.12
CA MET A 41 -4.29 -3.31 -6.53
C MET A 41 -5.24 -4.03 -5.55
N PHE A 42 -4.91 -5.26 -5.16
CA PHE A 42 -5.68 -6.02 -4.17
C PHE A 42 -5.74 -5.28 -2.83
N GLY A 43 -4.59 -4.79 -2.36
CA GLY A 43 -4.49 -3.99 -1.16
C GLY A 43 -5.37 -2.74 -1.20
N ALA A 44 -5.33 -1.99 -2.30
CA ALA A 44 -6.14 -0.79 -2.47
C ALA A 44 -7.64 -1.10 -2.41
N ALA A 45 -8.09 -2.16 -3.09
CA ALA A 45 -9.49 -2.58 -3.09
C ALA A 45 -9.95 -3.07 -1.70
N ALA A 46 -9.14 -3.89 -1.02
CA ALA A 46 -9.42 -4.38 0.32
C ALA A 46 -9.52 -3.23 1.32
N MET A 47 -8.54 -2.32 1.31
CA MET A 47 -8.53 -1.14 2.18
C MET A 47 -9.71 -0.20 1.91
N MET A 48 -10.07 0.02 0.63
CA MET A 48 -11.25 0.81 0.27
C MET A 48 -12.53 0.20 0.85
N GLY A 49 -12.74 -1.10 0.66
CA GLY A 49 -13.92 -1.81 1.19
C GLY A 49 -14.00 -1.74 2.72
N LEU A 50 -12.86 -1.91 3.40
CA LEU A 50 -12.78 -1.85 4.86
C LEU A 50 -13.01 -0.44 5.41
N GLN A 51 -12.51 0.59 4.74
CA GLN A 51 -12.77 2.00 5.12
C GLN A 51 -14.24 2.38 4.94
N PHE A 52 -14.87 1.95 3.85
CA PHE A 52 -16.32 2.14 3.68
C PHE A 52 -17.15 1.32 4.68
N ALA A 53 -16.70 0.12 5.04
CA ALA A 53 -17.35 -0.67 6.09
C ALA A 53 -17.28 0.04 7.46
N VAL A 54 -16.11 0.56 7.84
CA VAL A 54 -15.94 1.35 9.08
C VAL A 54 -16.83 2.59 9.06
N GLY A 55 -16.80 3.36 7.96
CA GLY A 55 -17.66 4.54 7.78
C GLY A 55 -19.15 4.20 7.85
N GLY A 56 -19.57 3.09 7.24
CA GLY A 56 -20.96 2.62 7.25
C GLY A 56 -21.43 2.15 8.63
N ILE A 57 -20.61 1.37 9.35
CA ILE A 57 -20.93 0.95 10.72
C ILE A 57 -21.07 2.17 11.64
N LEU A 58 -20.16 3.15 11.52
CA LEU A 58 -20.26 4.38 12.29
C LEU A 58 -21.48 5.21 11.90
N ALA A 59 -21.83 5.30 10.61
CA ALA A 59 -23.00 6.05 10.16
C ALA A 59 -24.32 5.50 10.74
N VAL A 60 -24.43 4.17 10.91
CA VAL A 60 -25.65 3.52 11.42
C VAL A 60 -25.70 3.47 12.95
N TYR A 61 -24.57 3.20 13.60
CA TYR A 61 -24.55 2.85 15.03
C TYR A 61 -23.92 3.90 15.93
N SER A 62 -23.25 4.94 15.40
CA SER A 62 -22.64 5.98 16.23
C SER A 62 -23.65 7.05 16.65
N LYS A 63 -23.53 7.52 17.89
CA LYS A 63 -24.26 8.69 18.40
C LYS A 63 -23.25 9.78 18.76
N PRO A 64 -23.59 11.08 18.56
CA PRO A 64 -22.75 12.18 19.01
C PRO A 64 -22.65 12.15 20.53
N ILE A 65 -21.45 12.45 21.05
CA ILE A 65 -21.23 12.57 22.50
C ILE A 65 -21.47 14.03 22.88
N GLU A 66 -22.46 14.28 23.73
CA GLU A 66 -22.64 15.59 24.37
C GLU A 66 -21.87 15.58 25.69
N GLY A 67 -20.84 16.44 25.83
CA GLY A 67 -20.22 16.76 27.12
C GLY A 67 -18.89 16.08 27.49
N LEU A 68 -17.98 15.80 26.53
CA LEU A 68 -16.58 15.53 26.86
C LEU A 68 -15.81 16.86 26.97
N GLU A 69 -15.67 17.40 28.17
CA GLU A 69 -14.68 18.45 28.46
C GLU A 69 -13.27 17.86 28.30
N GLY A 70 -12.62 18.11 27.16
CA GLY A 70 -11.15 17.95 27.04
C GLY A 70 -10.59 17.35 25.75
N ASP A 71 -11.40 16.76 24.85
CA ASP A 71 -10.89 16.25 23.56
C ASP A 71 -11.88 16.53 22.41
N GLU A 72 -11.62 17.59 21.64
CA GLU A 72 -12.44 18.02 20.50
C GLU A 72 -12.41 17.05 19.31
N THR A 73 -11.57 16.00 19.38
CA THR A 73 -11.38 15.03 18.30
C THR A 73 -12.35 13.83 18.39
N VAL A 74 -12.88 13.53 19.59
CA VAL A 74 -13.74 12.35 19.82
C VAL A 74 -15.20 12.76 19.91
N THR A 75 -15.83 12.94 18.75
CA THR A 75 -17.21 13.44 18.66
C THR A 75 -18.27 12.33 18.71
N ILE A 76 -17.89 11.07 18.48
CA ILE A 76 -18.84 9.96 18.26
C ILE A 76 -18.51 8.72 19.10
N LYS A 77 -19.54 8.07 19.64
CA LYS A 77 -19.42 6.78 20.34
C LYS A 77 -20.50 5.81 19.90
N ILE A 78 -20.16 4.53 19.78
CA ILE A 78 -21.13 3.45 19.61
C ILE A 78 -21.73 3.14 21.00
N PRO A 79 -23.06 3.22 21.19
CA PRO A 79 -23.69 2.88 22.46
C PRO A 79 -23.34 1.46 22.91
N PRO A 80 -23.17 1.23 24.24
CA PRO A 80 -22.77 -0.08 24.78
C PRO A 80 -23.81 -1.19 24.54
N GLU A 81 -25.02 -0.84 24.12
CA GLU A 81 -26.08 -1.77 23.67
C GLU A 81 -25.69 -2.50 22.38
N ASN A 82 -24.96 -1.84 21.47
CA ASN A 82 -24.58 -2.37 20.17
C ASN A 82 -23.18 -3.00 20.18
N LYS A 83 -22.91 -3.92 21.12
CA LYS A 83 -21.60 -4.56 21.28
C LYS A 83 -21.12 -5.28 20.01
N SER A 84 -22.03 -5.87 19.23
CA SER A 84 -21.68 -6.55 17.98
C SER A 84 -21.17 -5.59 16.91
N ALA A 85 -21.76 -4.40 16.80
CA ALA A 85 -21.30 -3.38 15.85
C ALA A 85 -19.91 -2.84 16.22
N ALA A 86 -19.65 -2.62 17.53
CA ALA A 86 -18.34 -2.21 18.01
C ALA A 86 -17.25 -3.25 17.73
N LYS A 87 -17.54 -4.56 17.94
CA LYS A 87 -16.62 -5.65 17.60
C LYS A 87 -16.35 -5.73 16.10
N GLY A 88 -17.39 -5.58 15.28
CA GLY A 88 -17.28 -5.55 13.82
C GLY A 88 -16.38 -4.40 13.34
N LEU A 89 -16.56 -3.21 13.90
CA LEU A 89 -15.70 -2.05 13.59
C LEU A 89 -14.24 -2.33 13.91
N ILE A 90 -13.94 -2.85 15.11
CA ILE A 90 -12.57 -3.17 15.53
C ILE A 90 -11.96 -4.22 14.59
N ALA A 91 -12.73 -5.25 14.22
CA ALA A 91 -12.28 -6.26 13.27
C ALA A 91 -11.96 -5.63 11.89
N CYS A 92 -12.79 -4.72 11.39
CA CYS A 92 -12.50 -4.00 10.14
C CYS A 92 -11.21 -3.18 10.23
N CYS A 93 -10.95 -2.49 11.35
CA CYS A 93 -9.71 -1.74 11.56
C CYS A 93 -8.48 -2.66 11.55
N TYR A 94 -8.54 -3.82 12.19
CA TYR A 94 -7.45 -4.79 12.18
C TYR A 94 -7.23 -5.42 10.80
N LEU A 95 -8.31 -5.78 10.10
CA LEU A 95 -8.21 -6.26 8.72
C LEU A 95 -7.63 -5.19 7.79
N PHE A 96 -7.91 -3.90 8.04
CA PHE A 96 -7.34 -2.80 7.26
C PHE A 96 -5.82 -2.76 7.43
N VAL A 97 -5.34 -2.86 8.66
CA VAL A 97 -3.90 -2.86 8.99
C VAL A 97 -3.21 -4.07 8.38
N VAL A 98 -3.83 -5.23 8.48
CA VAL A 98 -3.32 -6.46 7.89
C VAL A 98 -3.23 -6.32 6.36
N SER A 99 -4.30 -5.85 5.72
CA SER A 99 -4.33 -5.60 4.26
C SER A 99 -3.26 -4.57 3.85
N PHE A 100 -3.07 -3.50 4.62
CA PHE A 100 -2.03 -2.51 4.40
C PHE A 100 -0.64 -3.14 4.49
N SER A 101 -0.36 -3.91 5.55
CA SER A 101 0.96 -4.54 5.75
C SER A 101 1.34 -5.50 4.61
N PHE A 102 0.35 -6.25 4.09
CA PHE A 102 0.51 -7.18 2.98
C PHE A 102 0.72 -6.52 1.62
N SER A 103 0.40 -5.23 1.49
CA SER A 103 0.40 -4.54 0.21
C SER A 103 1.21 -3.25 0.31
N TRP A 104 0.55 -2.14 0.56
CA TRP A 104 1.11 -0.80 0.51
C TRP A 104 2.18 -0.54 1.57
N GLY A 105 2.12 -1.20 2.73
CA GLY A 105 3.09 -1.02 3.81
C GLY A 105 4.50 -1.49 3.44
N THR A 106 4.60 -2.54 2.63
CA THR A 106 5.88 -3.20 2.29
C THR A 106 6.26 -3.01 0.83
N VAL A 107 5.31 -3.23 -0.09
CA VAL A 107 5.56 -3.29 -1.53
C VAL A 107 5.95 -1.92 -2.09
N ILE A 108 5.34 -0.83 -1.61
CA ILE A 108 5.51 0.50 -2.23
C ILE A 108 6.96 1.01 -2.13
N TRP A 109 7.62 0.75 -1.00
CA TRP A 109 8.99 1.21 -0.77
C TRP A 109 9.98 0.50 -1.69
N GLY A 110 9.81 -0.81 -1.86
CA GLY A 110 10.55 -1.59 -2.85
C GLY A 110 10.27 -1.08 -4.26
N TYR A 111 8.99 -0.90 -4.61
CA TYR A 111 8.56 -0.43 -5.92
C TYR A 111 9.16 0.94 -6.31
N CYS A 112 9.19 1.90 -5.38
CA CYS A 112 9.82 3.21 -5.59
C CYS A 112 11.31 3.13 -5.93
N SER A 113 12.00 2.10 -5.43
CA SER A 113 13.40 1.84 -5.76
C SER A 113 13.57 1.10 -7.11
N GLU A 114 12.61 0.22 -7.45
CA GLU A 114 12.63 -0.61 -8.65
C GLU A 114 12.27 0.15 -9.92
N VAL A 115 11.29 1.06 -9.86
CA VAL A 115 10.73 1.75 -11.05
C VAL A 115 11.76 2.56 -11.85
N ASN A 116 12.92 2.82 -11.24
CA ASN A 116 13.98 3.67 -11.78
C ASN A 116 15.00 2.83 -12.57
N GLY A 117 14.88 2.91 -13.90
CA GLY A 117 15.76 2.25 -14.87
C GLY A 117 17.23 2.64 -14.79
N SER A 118 17.52 3.91 -14.43
CA SER A 118 18.89 4.44 -14.37
C SER A 118 19.42 4.48 -12.94
N ASN A 119 20.61 3.93 -12.73
CA ASN A 119 21.32 3.97 -11.44
C ASN A 119 21.59 5.40 -10.96
N GLU A 120 21.86 6.34 -11.87
CA GLU A 120 22.16 7.75 -11.53
C GLU A 120 20.93 8.53 -11.07
N ALA A 121 19.77 8.26 -11.69
CA ALA A 121 18.53 8.96 -11.40
C ALA A 121 17.75 8.33 -10.25
N ARG A 122 18.00 7.06 -9.92
CA ARG A 122 17.32 6.32 -8.85
C ARG A 122 17.41 7.03 -7.51
N ALA A 123 18.60 7.45 -7.08
CA ALA A 123 18.78 8.11 -5.79
C ALA A 123 17.96 9.42 -5.68
N LYS A 124 17.94 10.22 -6.76
CA LYS A 124 17.18 11.48 -6.81
C LYS A 124 15.67 11.25 -6.79
N MET A 125 15.18 10.25 -7.52
CA MET A 125 13.75 9.93 -7.56
C MET A 125 13.26 9.35 -6.22
N VAL A 126 14.05 8.46 -5.60
CA VAL A 126 13.74 7.91 -4.28
C VAL A 126 13.74 9.01 -3.21
N SER A 127 14.68 9.98 -3.26
CA SER A 127 14.69 11.09 -2.30
C SER A 127 13.47 12.00 -2.44
N VAL A 128 13.05 12.30 -3.68
CA VAL A 128 11.83 13.09 -3.93
C VAL A 128 10.58 12.33 -3.44
N SER A 129 10.47 11.03 -3.76
CA SER A 129 9.36 10.19 -3.30
C SER A 129 9.27 10.15 -1.77
N THR A 130 10.42 9.99 -1.09
CA THR A 130 10.50 9.98 0.37
C THR A 130 10.14 11.35 0.97
N ALA A 131 10.65 12.44 0.40
CA ALA A 131 10.30 13.79 0.84
C ALA A 131 8.81 14.08 0.67
N SER A 132 8.21 13.70 -0.46
CA SER A 132 6.77 13.79 -0.68
C SER A 132 5.98 12.97 0.34
N ASN A 133 6.42 11.74 0.65
CA ASN A 133 5.78 10.91 1.66
C ASN A 133 5.74 11.60 3.04
N TRP A 134 6.86 12.16 3.49
CA TRP A 134 6.91 12.88 4.77
C TRP A 134 6.10 14.18 4.76
N LEU A 135 6.09 14.91 3.64
CA LEU A 135 5.27 16.10 3.48
C LEU A 135 3.77 15.77 3.60
N PHE A 136 3.30 14.71 2.94
CA PHE A 136 1.89 14.30 3.04
C PHE A 136 1.54 13.70 4.39
N ASN A 137 2.47 13.01 5.07
CA ASN A 137 2.28 12.60 6.46
C ASN A 137 2.09 13.81 7.39
N PHE A 138 2.89 14.86 7.22
CA PHE A 138 2.71 16.11 7.96
C PHE A 138 1.36 16.77 7.66
N ALA A 139 0.98 16.86 6.38
CA ALA A 139 -0.32 17.40 5.98
C ALA A 139 -1.50 16.60 6.58
N LEU A 140 -1.41 15.27 6.60
CA LEU A 140 -2.41 14.40 7.22
C LEU A 140 -2.47 14.57 8.73
N ALA A 141 -1.33 14.72 9.41
CA ALA A 141 -1.30 14.98 10.85
C ALA A 141 -2.04 16.28 11.22
N LEU A 142 -2.00 17.30 10.35
CA LEU A 142 -2.75 18.54 10.53
C LEU A 142 -4.23 18.43 10.10
N PHE A 143 -4.52 17.62 9.08
CA PHE A 143 -5.88 17.47 8.52
C PHE A 143 -6.78 16.55 9.35
N VAL A 144 -6.24 15.46 9.89
CA VAL A 144 -7.01 14.40 10.54
C VAL A 144 -7.79 14.90 11.76
N PRO A 145 -7.20 15.65 12.72
CA PRO A 145 -7.95 16.07 13.90
C PRO A 145 -9.13 17.02 13.58
N PRO A 146 -8.94 18.09 12.77
CA PRO A 146 -10.07 18.93 12.33
C PRO A 146 -11.11 18.17 11.52
N SER A 147 -10.70 17.18 10.72
CA SER A 147 -11.61 16.34 9.95
C SER A 147 -12.57 15.58 10.88
N PHE A 148 -12.06 14.95 11.94
CA PHE A 148 -12.91 14.22 12.88
C PHE A 148 -13.84 15.15 13.69
N SER A 149 -13.38 16.35 14.03
CA SER A 149 -14.19 17.35 14.73
C SER A 149 -15.36 17.89 13.86
N ASN A 150 -15.12 18.12 12.56
CA ASN A 150 -16.13 18.73 11.67
C ASN A 150 -17.05 17.71 10.97
N ILE A 151 -16.50 16.59 10.51
CA ILE A 151 -17.23 15.63 9.65
C ILE A 151 -17.26 14.20 10.22
N SER A 152 -16.58 13.95 11.34
CA SER A 152 -16.59 12.72 12.15
C SER A 152 -16.48 11.43 11.32
N TRP A 153 -17.54 10.63 11.20
CA TRP A 153 -17.51 9.35 10.49
C TRP A 153 -17.37 9.50 8.97
N LYS A 154 -17.71 10.66 8.40
CA LYS A 154 -17.62 10.91 6.96
C LYS A 154 -16.16 10.94 6.48
N THR A 155 -15.21 11.22 7.38
CA THR A 155 -13.77 11.16 7.10
C THR A 155 -13.34 9.79 6.54
N TYR A 156 -13.94 8.69 7.03
CA TYR A 156 -13.63 7.34 6.56
C TYR A 156 -14.05 7.12 5.10
N PHE A 157 -15.13 7.76 4.63
CA PHE A 157 -15.51 7.72 3.21
C PHE A 157 -14.53 8.49 2.32
N ILE A 158 -13.97 9.60 2.82
CA ILE A 158 -12.93 10.33 2.11
C ILE A 158 -11.68 9.44 1.97
N PHE A 159 -11.23 8.80 3.04
CA PHE A 159 -10.09 7.87 2.97
C PHE A 159 -10.36 6.64 2.11
N GLY A 160 -11.58 6.09 2.15
CA GLY A 160 -12.00 5.02 1.24
C GLY A 160 -11.93 5.46 -0.23
N ALA A 161 -12.40 6.66 -0.56
CA ALA A 161 -12.30 7.22 -1.91
C ALA A 161 -10.85 7.41 -2.36
N PHE A 162 -9.96 7.89 -1.47
CA PHE A 162 -8.53 7.96 -1.76
C PHE A 162 -7.89 6.58 -1.97
N CYS A 163 -8.31 5.55 -1.23
CA CYS A 163 -7.87 4.17 -1.48
C CYS A 163 -8.30 3.68 -2.86
N GLY A 164 -9.53 4.01 -3.30
CA GLY A 164 -10.01 3.72 -4.65
C GLY A 164 -9.23 4.45 -5.73
N ALA A 165 -9.03 5.76 -5.57
CA ALA A 165 -8.26 6.59 -6.50
C ALA A 165 -6.81 6.09 -6.62
N MET A 166 -6.22 5.67 -5.51
CA MET A 166 -4.91 5.05 -5.45
C MET A 166 -4.88 3.73 -6.23
N GLY A 167 -5.89 2.86 -6.08
CA GLY A 167 -6.00 1.63 -6.88
C GLY A 167 -6.13 1.88 -8.39
N ILE A 168 -6.92 2.89 -8.78
CA ILE A 168 -7.03 3.33 -10.19
C ILE A 168 -5.69 3.85 -10.70
N HIS A 169 -4.98 4.63 -9.90
CA HIS A 169 -3.67 5.15 -10.25
C HIS A 169 -2.66 4.02 -10.49
N VAL A 170 -2.62 2.99 -9.64
CA VAL A 170 -1.80 1.80 -9.85
C VAL A 170 -2.18 1.08 -11.15
N TYR A 171 -3.48 0.93 -11.43
CA TYR A 171 -3.92 0.26 -12.65
C TYR A 171 -3.41 0.97 -13.92
N LEU A 172 -3.43 2.30 -13.93
CA LEU A 172 -3.10 3.13 -15.09
C LEU A 172 -1.62 3.48 -15.23
N ALA A 173 -0.89 3.66 -14.13
CA ALA A 173 0.44 4.26 -14.14
C ALA A 173 1.57 3.34 -13.63
N PHE A 174 1.27 2.23 -12.95
CA PHE A 174 2.30 1.40 -12.33
C PHE A 174 2.62 0.18 -13.21
N PRO A 175 3.75 0.15 -13.93
CA PRO A 175 4.21 -1.05 -14.61
C PRO A 175 4.58 -2.18 -13.63
N GLU A 176 4.52 -3.43 -14.07
CA GLU A 176 4.95 -4.60 -13.32
C GLU A 176 6.48 -4.75 -13.40
N THR A 177 7.13 -4.78 -12.24
CA THR A 177 8.58 -4.85 -12.09
C THR A 177 9.09 -6.28 -11.84
N LYS A 178 8.20 -7.23 -11.53
CA LYS A 178 8.58 -8.63 -11.28
C LYS A 178 9.38 -9.24 -12.44
N GLY A 179 10.50 -9.86 -12.10
CA GLY A 179 11.31 -10.68 -13.02
C GLY A 179 12.09 -9.91 -14.07
N LYS A 180 12.27 -8.59 -13.89
CA LYS A 180 13.00 -7.71 -14.82
C LYS A 180 14.23 -7.14 -14.10
N ARG A 181 15.34 -6.92 -14.82
CA ARG A 181 16.51 -6.25 -14.23
C ARG A 181 16.22 -4.76 -14.06
N LEU A 182 16.89 -4.14 -13.09
CA LEU A 182 16.65 -2.74 -12.79
C LEU A 182 17.03 -1.82 -13.96
N GLU A 183 18.10 -2.14 -14.67
CA GLU A 183 18.60 -1.40 -15.83
C GLU A 183 17.63 -1.44 -17.02
N GLU A 184 16.89 -2.53 -17.13
CA GLU A 184 15.97 -2.84 -18.20
C GLU A 184 14.59 -2.18 -18.01
N LEU A 185 14.22 -1.84 -16.78
CA LEU A 185 12.94 -1.17 -16.47
C LEU A 185 12.81 0.22 -17.11
N GLY A 186 13.93 0.85 -17.47
CA GLY A 186 13.94 2.09 -18.24
C GLY A 186 13.24 1.96 -19.60
N GLN A 187 13.40 0.81 -20.25
CA GLN A 187 12.89 0.56 -21.60
C GLN A 187 11.35 0.56 -21.65
N ILE A 188 10.69 0.23 -20.55
CA ILE A 188 9.21 0.33 -20.42
C ILE A 188 8.74 1.76 -20.68
N TRP A 189 9.49 2.74 -20.18
CA TRP A 189 9.18 4.16 -20.34
C TRP A 189 9.53 4.65 -21.75
N ASP A 190 10.68 4.23 -22.28
CA ASP A 190 11.15 4.62 -23.62
C ASP A 190 10.21 4.09 -24.73
N GLU A 191 9.76 2.85 -24.59
CA GLU A 191 8.82 2.20 -25.52
C GLU A 191 7.35 2.59 -25.25
N LYS A 192 7.09 3.43 -24.24
CA LYS A 192 5.75 3.90 -23.85
C LYS A 192 4.76 2.75 -23.64
N VAL A 193 5.23 1.66 -23.04
CA VAL A 193 4.40 0.49 -22.78
C VAL A 193 3.34 0.86 -21.74
N PRO A 194 2.04 0.70 -22.03
CA PRO A 194 1.00 0.98 -21.06
C PRO A 194 1.18 0.14 -19.80
N ALA A 195 1.00 0.74 -18.62
CA ALA A 195 1.21 0.07 -17.33
C ALA A 195 0.45 -1.26 -17.21
N TRP A 196 -0.76 -1.36 -17.77
CA TRP A 196 -1.56 -2.58 -17.74
C TRP A 196 -1.09 -3.72 -18.65
N LYS A 197 -0.16 -3.46 -19.58
CA LYS A 197 0.46 -4.46 -20.48
C LYS A 197 1.90 -4.81 -20.11
N SER A 198 2.46 -4.13 -19.13
CA SER A 198 3.85 -4.30 -18.68
C SER A 198 4.20 -5.69 -18.13
N ALA A 199 3.21 -6.47 -17.67
CA ALA A 199 3.44 -7.82 -17.14
C ALA A 199 3.99 -8.78 -18.21
N SER A 200 3.50 -8.68 -19.46
CA SER A 200 3.97 -9.48 -20.60
C SER A 200 5.12 -8.83 -21.37
N TYR A 201 5.58 -7.64 -20.95
CA TYR A 201 6.69 -6.98 -21.59
C TYR A 201 8.00 -7.69 -21.23
N VAL A 202 8.81 -7.95 -22.24
CA VAL A 202 10.13 -8.57 -22.11
C VAL A 202 11.15 -7.53 -22.56
N PRO A 203 12.03 -7.06 -21.65
CA PRO A 203 13.04 -6.09 -21.99
C PRO A 203 14.12 -6.70 -22.89
N TYR A 204 14.78 -5.83 -23.65
CA TYR A 204 15.97 -6.14 -24.42
C TYR A 204 17.19 -6.24 -23.50
N VAL A 205 17.97 -7.31 -23.67
CA VAL A 205 19.22 -7.55 -22.92
C VAL A 205 20.39 -7.25 -23.85
N PRO A 206 21.22 -6.22 -23.56
CA PRO A 206 22.45 -6.02 -24.31
C PRO A 206 23.41 -7.20 -24.06
N THR A 207 23.80 -7.93 -25.11
CA THR A 207 24.82 -8.98 -25.01
C THR A 207 26.20 -8.34 -24.88
N VAL A 208 26.95 -8.70 -23.83
CA VAL A 208 28.34 -8.27 -23.63
C VAL A 208 29.19 -9.00 -24.67
N GLY A 209 29.33 -8.39 -25.85
CA GLY A 209 30.12 -8.96 -26.96
C GLY A 209 29.94 -8.28 -28.33
N SER A 210 28.93 -7.44 -28.55
CA SER A 210 28.83 -6.65 -29.78
C SER A 210 29.51 -5.29 -29.60
N ASP A 211 30.84 -5.28 -29.68
CA ASP A 211 31.60 -4.04 -29.72
C ASP A 211 31.27 -3.24 -31.01
N ALA A 212 30.78 -2.03 -30.79
CA ALA A 212 31.08 -0.79 -31.51
C ALA A 212 30.72 -0.56 -33.00
N GLU A 213 30.29 -1.51 -33.83
CA GLU A 213 30.12 -1.18 -35.29
C GLU A 213 28.96 -1.80 -36.08
N SER A 214 28.01 -2.50 -35.46
CA SER A 214 26.81 -2.99 -36.14
C SER A 214 25.53 -2.48 -35.47
N GLU A 215 24.53 -2.08 -36.26
CA GLU A 215 23.19 -1.73 -35.75
C GLU A 215 22.72 -2.78 -34.73
N PRO A 216 22.18 -2.39 -33.56
CA PRO A 216 21.85 -3.33 -32.51
C PRO A 216 20.73 -4.25 -32.98
N GLU A 217 21.07 -5.52 -33.22
CA GLU A 217 20.09 -6.57 -33.43
C GLU A 217 19.28 -6.74 -32.14
N LYS A 218 18.00 -6.38 -32.20
CA LYS A 218 17.06 -6.38 -31.07
C LYS A 218 16.60 -7.81 -30.77
N GLU A 219 17.46 -8.62 -30.18
CA GLU A 219 17.09 -9.94 -29.68
C GLU A 219 16.28 -9.83 -28.37
N LYS A 220 15.00 -10.19 -28.41
CA LYS A 220 14.14 -10.22 -27.22
C LYS A 220 14.54 -11.39 -26.35
N ALA A 221 14.65 -11.18 -25.04
CA ALA A 221 15.05 -12.23 -24.10
C ALA A 221 13.97 -13.33 -23.98
N GLU A 222 14.08 -14.42 -24.74
CA GLU A 222 13.39 -15.66 -24.42
C GLU A 222 14.09 -16.30 -23.21
N VAL A 223 13.47 -16.18 -22.03
CA VAL A 223 13.91 -16.89 -20.83
C VAL A 223 13.09 -18.17 -20.71
N ASP A 224 13.67 -19.28 -21.17
CA ASP A 224 13.15 -20.62 -20.88
C ASP A 224 13.29 -20.93 -19.38
N HIS A 225 12.15 -21.09 -18.71
CA HIS A 225 12.10 -21.59 -17.33
C HIS A 225 12.36 -23.10 -17.34
N VAL A 226 13.62 -23.50 -17.21
CA VAL A 226 13.99 -24.90 -16.94
C VAL A 226 13.75 -25.19 -15.46
N GLU A 227 12.57 -25.73 -15.12
CA GLU A 227 12.35 -26.39 -13.83
C GLU A 227 13.16 -27.70 -13.82
N ASN A 228 14.31 -27.68 -13.15
CA ASN A 228 15.08 -28.90 -12.85
C ASN A 228 14.34 -29.73 -11.80
N ASN A 229 13.42 -30.59 -12.25
CA ASN A 229 13.00 -31.79 -11.53
C ASN A 229 14.08 -32.86 -11.70
N ASN A 230 15.13 -32.81 -10.88
CA ASN A 230 15.95 -33.99 -10.62
C ASN A 230 15.62 -34.50 -9.22
N GLU A 231 14.77 -35.52 -9.21
CA GLU A 231 14.62 -36.49 -8.14
C GLU A 231 15.99 -37.14 -7.84
N TYR A 232 16.32 -37.23 -6.56
CA TYR A 232 17.20 -38.25 -5.99
C TYR A 232 16.55 -38.80 -4.72
#